data_AF-A0A1A6GMG6-F1
#
_entry.id   AF-A0A1A6GMG6-F1
#
_cell.length_a   1.000
_cell.length_b   1.000
_cell.length_c   1.000
_cell.angle_alpha   90.00
_cell.angle_beta   90.00
_cell.angle_gamma   90.00
#
_symmetry.space_group_name_H-M   'P 1'
#
loop_
_entity.id
_entity.type
_entity.pdbx_description
1 polymer ?
#
loop_
_entity_poly.entity_id
_entity_poly.type
_entity_poly.pdbx_seq_one_letter_code
_entity_poly.pdbx_strand_id
1 'polypeptide(L)'
;MYVRQEDPNSLRHKYNFIADVVEKIAPAVVHIELYRKLPFSKREVPVASGSGFIVSEDGLIVTNAHVVTNKNRVKVELKNGATYEAKIKDVDEKADIALIKIDHQSTDEAVKLPVGSFPDANHQGKLPVLLLGRSSELRPGEFVVAIGSPFSLQNTVTTGIVSTTQRGGKELGLRNSDMDYIQTDAIINDGEVIGINTLKVTAGISFAIPSDKIKKFLTESHDRQAKGKAVTKKKYIGIRMMSLTSSSKAKELKDRHRDFPDVLSGAFIIEVIPDTPAEAGGLKENDVIISINGQSVVTANDVSDVIKKESTLNMVVRRGNEDIMITVIPEEIDP
;
A
#
# COMPACT_ATOMS: atom_id res chain seq x y z
N MET A 1 15.49 -23.92 -40.60
CA MET A 1 14.73 -24.23 -39.37
C MET A 1 13.25 -24.10 -39.70
N TYR A 2 12.47 -25.17 -39.55
CA TYR A 2 11.03 -25.12 -39.84
C TYR A 2 10.29 -24.57 -38.61
N VAL A 3 9.65 -23.41 -38.74
CA VAL A 3 8.68 -22.92 -37.76
C VAL A 3 7.49 -23.86 -37.84
N ARG A 4 7.25 -24.68 -36.81
CA ARG A 4 6.02 -25.47 -36.71
C ARG A 4 4.84 -24.49 -36.71
N GLN A 5 3.90 -24.66 -37.64
CA GLN A 5 2.58 -24.03 -37.52
C GLN A 5 1.99 -24.39 -36.16
N GLU A 6 1.48 -23.38 -35.44
CA GLU A 6 0.81 -23.59 -34.16
C GLU A 6 -0.46 -24.42 -34.39
N ASP A 7 -0.49 -25.63 -33.85
CA ASP A 7 -1.68 -26.48 -33.85
C ASP A 7 -2.69 -25.90 -32.84
N PRO A 8 -3.86 -25.42 -33.28
CA PRO A 8 -4.88 -24.86 -32.38
C PRO A 8 -5.44 -25.90 -31.40
N ASN A 9 -5.23 -27.20 -31.65
CA ASN A 9 -5.60 -28.26 -30.73
C ASN A 9 -4.56 -28.56 -29.64
N SER A 10 -3.38 -27.95 -29.71
CA SER A 10 -2.33 -28.09 -28.71
C SER A 10 -2.81 -27.68 -27.32
N LEU A 11 -2.41 -28.44 -26.30
CA LEU A 11 -2.68 -28.11 -24.89
C LEU A 11 -2.16 -26.71 -24.53
N ARG A 12 -1.05 -26.28 -25.13
CA ARG A 12 -0.47 -24.94 -24.95
C ARG A 12 -1.42 -23.84 -25.41
N HIS A 13 -2.14 -24.05 -26.50
CA HIS A 13 -3.08 -23.06 -27.04
C HIS A 13 -4.40 -23.04 -26.23
N LYS A 14 -4.82 -24.20 -25.71
CA LYS A 14 -6.12 -24.34 -25.02
C LYS A 14 -6.15 -23.90 -23.56
N TYR A 15 -5.03 -24.05 -22.83
CA TYR A 15 -5.04 -23.97 -21.37
C TYR A 15 -4.13 -22.90 -20.77
N ASN A 16 -3.51 -22.05 -21.59
CA ASN A 16 -2.61 -20.98 -21.12
C ASN A 16 -3.33 -19.68 -20.72
N PHE A 17 -4.50 -19.78 -20.09
CA PHE A 17 -5.30 -18.61 -19.71
C PHE A 17 -4.54 -17.63 -18.79
N ILE A 18 -3.58 -18.10 -17.99
CA ILE A 18 -2.70 -17.23 -17.18
C ILE A 18 -1.85 -16.32 -18.07
N ALA A 19 -1.28 -16.86 -19.16
CA ALA A 19 -0.49 -16.08 -20.09
C ALA A 19 -1.36 -15.02 -20.78
N ASP A 20 -2.59 -15.39 -21.18
CA ASP A 20 -3.55 -14.48 -21.81
C ASP A 20 -3.93 -13.33 -20.87
N VAL A 21 -4.17 -13.64 -19.59
CA VAL A 21 -4.43 -12.63 -18.56
C VAL A 21 -3.24 -11.70 -18.38
N VAL A 22 -2.01 -12.24 -18.26
CA VAL A 22 -0.78 -11.44 -18.11
C VAL A 22 -0.56 -10.51 -19.31
N GLU A 23 -0.72 -11.02 -20.53
CA GLU A 23 -0.57 -10.24 -21.76
C GLU A 23 -1.52 -9.04 -21.78
N LYS A 24 -2.77 -9.27 -21.40
CA LYS A 24 -3.82 -8.24 -21.33
C LYS A 24 -3.53 -7.17 -20.27
N ILE A 25 -3.07 -7.55 -19.08
CA ILE A 25 -2.98 -6.64 -17.92
C ILE A 25 -1.63 -5.94 -17.77
N ALA A 26 -0.54 -6.56 -18.23
CA ALA A 26 0.82 -6.06 -18.00
C ALA A 26 1.05 -4.61 -18.47
N PRO A 27 0.47 -4.11 -19.57
CA PRO A 27 0.65 -2.72 -19.98
C PRO A 27 0.14 -1.69 -18.98
N ALA A 28 -0.88 -2.02 -18.18
CA ALA A 28 -1.53 -1.12 -17.22
C ALA A 28 -0.94 -1.21 -15.80
N VAL A 29 0.04 -2.08 -15.58
CA VAL A 29 0.73 -2.25 -14.29
C VAL A 29 1.98 -1.39 -14.28
N VAL A 30 2.20 -0.69 -13.18
CA VAL A 30 3.29 0.28 -13.05
C VAL A 30 4.16 -0.04 -11.84
N HIS A 31 5.44 0.31 -11.97
CA HIS A 31 6.39 0.29 -10.87
C HIS A 31 6.42 1.67 -10.22
N ILE A 32 6.42 1.70 -8.89
CA ILE A 32 6.41 2.94 -8.12
C ILE A 32 7.67 2.98 -7.27
N GLU A 33 8.44 4.05 -7.39
CA GLU A 33 9.64 4.28 -6.58
C GLU A 33 9.53 5.60 -5.83
N LEU A 34 9.90 5.55 -4.55
CA LEU A 34 10.04 6.73 -3.71
C LEU A 34 11.49 7.18 -3.67
N TYR A 35 11.70 8.46 -3.95
CA TYR A 35 13.01 9.09 -3.89
C TYR A 35 13.08 10.11 -2.75
N ARG A 36 14.08 9.94 -1.88
CA ARG A 36 14.43 10.92 -0.86
C ARG A 36 15.56 11.82 -1.37
N LYS A 37 15.40 13.14 -1.23
CA LYS A 37 16.49 14.10 -1.46
C LYS A 37 17.36 14.16 -0.21
N LEU A 38 18.67 13.95 -0.35
CA LEU A 38 19.60 14.08 0.76
C LEU A 38 19.79 15.55 1.16
N PRO A 39 19.81 15.88 2.47
CA PRO A 39 20.18 17.21 2.91
C PRO A 39 21.55 17.60 2.35
N PHE A 40 21.67 18.82 1.82
CA PHE A 40 22.92 19.38 1.28
C PHE A 40 23.49 18.68 0.03
N SER A 41 22.72 17.80 -0.64
CA SER A 41 23.12 17.16 -1.88
C SER A 41 21.99 17.17 -2.91
N LYS A 42 22.34 17.29 -4.20
CA LYS A 42 21.36 17.11 -5.30
C LYS A 42 21.08 15.63 -5.60
N ARG A 43 21.69 14.69 -4.86
CA ARG A 43 21.48 13.26 -5.06
C ARG A 43 20.14 12.82 -4.45
N GLU A 44 19.38 12.11 -5.27
CA GLU A 44 18.16 11.41 -4.85
C GLU A 44 18.52 9.94 -4.57
N VAL A 45 18.01 9.39 -3.48
CA VAL A 45 18.23 7.98 -3.10
C VAL A 45 16.88 7.27 -3.09
N PRO A 46 16.74 6.10 -3.74
CA PRO A 46 15.52 5.31 -3.64
C PRO A 46 15.36 4.77 -2.21
N VAL A 47 14.19 4.98 -1.61
CA VAL A 47 13.90 4.59 -0.22
C VAL A 47 12.78 3.58 -0.10
N ALA A 48 11.90 3.49 -1.09
CA ALA A 48 10.86 2.47 -1.16
C ALA A 48 10.56 2.13 -2.62
N SER A 49 10.07 0.91 -2.83
CA SER A 49 9.61 0.40 -4.12
C SER A 49 8.28 -0.29 -3.91
N GLY A 50 7.35 -0.11 -4.84
CA GLY A 50 6.04 -0.71 -4.82
C GLY A 50 5.48 -0.89 -6.23
N SER A 51 4.20 -1.23 -6.32
CA SER A 51 3.51 -1.38 -7.60
C SER A 51 2.16 -0.71 -7.54
N GLY A 52 1.62 -0.39 -8.70
CA GLY A 52 0.27 0.11 -8.84
C GLY A 52 -0.31 -0.31 -10.19
N PHE A 53 -1.53 0.11 -10.44
CA PHE A 53 -2.16 -0.07 -11.75
C PHE A 53 -2.96 1.17 -12.15
N ILE A 54 -3.01 1.40 -13.45
CA ILE A 54 -3.69 2.54 -14.05
C ILE A 54 -5.19 2.24 -14.11
N VAL A 55 -6.01 3.16 -13.57
CA VAL A 55 -7.47 3.05 -13.52
C VAL A 55 -8.19 4.05 -14.42
N SER A 56 -7.46 4.97 -15.05
CA SER A 56 -8.02 5.92 -16.00
C SER A 56 -7.04 6.27 -17.12
N GLU A 57 -7.58 6.53 -18.31
CA GLU A 57 -6.78 6.81 -19.51
C GLU A 57 -5.95 8.10 -19.40
N ASP A 58 -6.36 9.03 -18.52
CA ASP A 58 -5.67 10.28 -18.23
C ASP A 58 -4.56 10.14 -17.18
N GLY A 59 -4.38 8.96 -16.58
CA GLY A 59 -3.22 8.62 -15.74
C GLY A 59 -3.46 8.59 -14.24
N LEU A 60 -4.69 8.34 -13.78
CA LEU A 60 -4.92 7.97 -12.38
C LEU A 60 -4.42 6.54 -12.13
N ILE A 61 -3.70 6.37 -11.03
CA ILE A 61 -3.09 5.12 -10.62
C ILE A 61 -3.49 4.83 -9.18
N VAL A 62 -3.85 3.58 -8.92
CA VAL A 62 -4.13 3.08 -7.57
C VAL A 62 -2.95 2.26 -7.06
N THR A 63 -2.60 2.46 -5.79
CA THR A 63 -1.57 1.72 -5.06
C THR A 63 -1.92 1.65 -3.57
N ASN A 64 -1.05 1.09 -2.73
CA ASN A 64 -1.22 1.13 -1.29
C ASN A 64 -0.80 2.48 -0.70
N ALA A 65 -1.42 2.88 0.40
CA ALA A 65 -1.08 4.12 1.09
C ALA A 65 0.37 4.09 1.60
N HIS A 66 0.80 2.98 2.19
CA HIS A 66 2.15 2.83 2.73
C HIS A 66 3.26 2.95 1.66
N VAL A 67 2.94 2.76 0.38
CA VAL A 67 3.89 2.92 -0.75
C VAL A 67 4.20 4.39 -1.02
N VAL A 68 3.29 5.31 -0.69
CA VAL A 68 3.40 6.74 -1.08
C VAL A 68 3.46 7.71 0.11
N THR A 69 3.10 7.28 1.31
CA THR A 69 3.28 8.08 2.53
C THR A 69 4.77 8.34 2.78
N ASN A 70 5.16 9.59 3.13
CA ASN A 70 6.49 10.07 3.60
C ASN A 70 7.15 11.22 2.80
N LYS A 71 6.38 12.15 2.18
CA LYS A 71 6.90 13.40 1.54
C LYS A 71 8.03 13.22 0.51
N ASN A 72 8.22 12.00 0.02
CA ASN A 72 9.21 11.67 -0.99
C ASN A 72 8.65 11.97 -2.38
N ARG A 73 9.53 12.23 -3.34
CA ARG A 73 9.09 12.33 -4.75
C ARG A 73 8.68 10.95 -5.22
N VAL A 74 7.44 10.82 -5.66
CA VAL A 74 6.91 9.58 -6.22
C VAL A 74 7.23 9.58 -7.72
N LYS A 75 7.99 8.59 -8.17
CA LYS A 75 8.19 8.31 -9.59
C LYS A 75 7.45 7.03 -9.97
N VAL A 76 6.83 7.07 -11.13
CA VAL A 76 6.11 5.94 -11.72
C VAL A 76 6.82 5.55 -12.99
N GLU A 77 7.15 4.27 -13.12
CA GLU A 77 7.71 3.70 -14.34
C GLU A 77 6.69 2.77 -14.99
N LEU A 78 6.42 3.01 -16.27
CA LEU A 78 5.53 2.20 -17.09
C LEU A 78 6.26 0.99 -17.68
N LYS A 79 5.52 -0.02 -18.17
CA LYS A 79 6.09 -1.22 -18.82
C LYS A 79 7.06 -0.92 -19.98
N ASN A 80 6.89 0.22 -20.66
CA ASN A 80 7.78 0.64 -21.76
C ASN A 80 9.08 1.33 -21.29
N GLY A 81 9.31 1.41 -19.96
CA GLY A 81 10.47 2.08 -19.36
C GLY A 81 10.33 3.59 -19.20
N ALA A 82 9.20 4.19 -19.61
CA ALA A 82 8.98 5.62 -19.42
C ALA A 82 8.70 5.96 -17.95
N THR A 83 9.40 6.96 -17.41
CA THR A 83 9.26 7.40 -16.03
C THR A 83 8.55 8.76 -15.94
N TYR A 84 7.62 8.89 -15.00
CA TYR A 84 6.84 10.10 -14.74
C TYR A 84 6.91 10.48 -13.27
N GLU A 85 6.92 11.78 -12.98
CA GLU A 85 6.65 12.26 -11.63
C GLU A 85 5.14 12.18 -11.35
N ALA A 86 4.78 11.59 -10.22
CA ALA A 86 3.39 11.44 -9.81
C ALA A 86 3.03 12.38 -8.67
N LYS A 87 1.81 12.91 -8.71
CA LYS A 87 1.21 13.69 -7.63
C LYS A 87 0.23 12.82 -6.88
N ILE A 88 0.30 12.85 -5.55
CA ILE A 88 -0.70 12.21 -4.71
C ILE A 88 -2.00 13.03 -4.81
N LYS A 89 -3.13 12.33 -4.99
CA LYS A 89 -4.46 12.92 -5.17
C LYS A 89 -5.37 12.66 -3.98
N ASP A 90 -5.25 11.48 -3.38
CA ASP A 90 -6.00 11.10 -2.20
C ASP A 90 -5.38 9.87 -1.54
N VAL A 91 -5.54 9.74 -0.23
CA VAL A 91 -5.01 8.61 0.55
C VAL A 91 -6.00 8.22 1.63
N ASP A 92 -6.28 6.93 1.73
CA ASP A 92 -6.98 6.30 2.84
C ASP A 92 -6.05 5.33 3.57
N GLU A 93 -5.39 5.82 4.63
CA GLU A 93 -4.51 5.03 5.48
C GLU A 93 -5.25 3.92 6.25
N LYS A 94 -6.55 4.06 6.52
CA LYS A 94 -7.32 3.04 7.24
C LYS A 94 -7.51 1.80 6.36
N ALA A 95 -7.78 2.04 5.07
CA ALA A 95 -7.93 0.97 4.09
C ALA A 95 -6.60 0.60 3.42
N ASP A 96 -5.54 1.38 3.63
CA ASP A 96 -4.24 1.28 2.96
C ASP A 96 -4.34 1.38 1.43
N ILE A 97 -5.09 2.37 0.93
CA ILE A 97 -5.27 2.69 -0.49
C ILE A 97 -4.82 4.13 -0.76
N ALA A 98 -4.11 4.36 -1.86
CA ALA A 98 -3.77 5.68 -2.37
C ALA A 98 -4.14 5.84 -3.84
N LEU A 99 -4.50 7.07 -4.21
CA LEU A 99 -4.70 7.54 -5.57
C LEU A 99 -3.59 8.52 -5.93
N ILE A 100 -2.84 8.23 -6.99
CA ILE A 100 -1.83 9.13 -7.55
C ILE A 100 -2.16 9.46 -9.01
N LYS A 101 -1.55 10.52 -9.54
CA LYS A 101 -1.77 10.99 -10.92
C LYS A 101 -0.44 11.28 -11.59
N ILE A 102 -0.27 10.76 -12.80
CA ILE A 102 0.81 11.14 -13.73
C ILE A 102 0.23 11.96 -14.89
N ASP A 103 1.00 12.89 -15.42
CA ASP A 103 0.60 13.73 -16.55
C ASP A 103 1.25 13.21 -17.84
N HIS A 104 0.57 12.27 -18.50
CA HIS A 104 1.05 11.60 -19.72
C HIS A 104 1.10 12.51 -20.96
N GLN A 105 0.28 13.58 -20.99
CA GLN A 105 0.18 14.49 -22.14
C GLN A 105 1.29 15.55 -22.18
N SER A 106 2.05 15.73 -21.11
CA SER A 106 3.14 16.71 -21.03
C SER A 106 4.49 16.01 -21.11
N THR A 107 4.95 15.69 -22.31
CA THR A 107 6.35 15.28 -22.54
C THR A 107 7.05 16.30 -23.43
N ASP A 108 7.38 17.46 -22.85
CA ASP A 108 8.46 18.32 -23.38
C ASP A 108 9.85 17.74 -23.06
N GLU A 109 9.96 16.72 -22.20
CA GLU A 109 11.21 16.01 -21.93
C GLU A 109 10.97 14.52 -21.74
N ALA A 110 10.54 13.83 -22.81
CA ALA A 110 10.74 12.38 -22.88
C ALA A 110 12.25 12.14 -22.93
N VAL A 111 12.83 11.77 -21.78
CA VAL A 111 14.21 11.33 -21.66
C VAL A 111 14.44 10.24 -22.70
N LYS A 112 15.26 10.57 -23.71
CA LYS A 112 15.71 9.68 -24.78
C LYS A 112 16.39 8.46 -24.14
N LEU A 113 15.70 7.34 -24.07
CA LEU A 113 16.31 6.01 -23.96
C LEU A 113 15.74 5.11 -25.08
N PRO A 114 16.57 4.17 -25.59
CA PRO A 114 16.35 3.57 -26.89
C PRO A 114 15.14 2.64 -26.88
N VAL A 115 14.30 2.83 -27.89
CA VAL A 115 13.13 2.05 -28.21
C VAL A 115 13.54 0.61 -28.51
N GLY A 116 13.36 -0.26 -27.51
CA GLY A 116 13.43 -1.71 -27.65
C GLY A 116 12.04 -2.29 -27.93
N SER A 117 11.69 -2.38 -29.21
CA SER A 117 10.86 -3.43 -29.82
C SER A 117 9.57 -3.89 -29.11
N PHE A 118 8.53 -3.04 -29.07
CA PHE A 118 7.14 -3.45 -29.32
C PHE A 118 6.37 -2.24 -29.89
N PRO A 119 6.03 -2.21 -31.19
CA PRO A 119 5.27 -1.10 -31.75
C PRO A 119 3.79 -1.37 -31.50
N ASP A 120 3.14 -0.50 -30.73
CA ASP A 120 1.71 -0.27 -30.95
C ASP A 120 1.48 1.21 -31.17
N ALA A 121 1.86 1.65 -32.37
CA ALA A 121 1.90 3.03 -32.86
C ALA A 121 0.51 3.66 -33.08
N ASN A 122 -0.55 3.09 -32.48
CA ASN A 122 -1.95 3.52 -32.67
C ASN A 122 -2.66 4.00 -31.41
N HIS A 123 -2.00 4.02 -30.24
CA HIS A 123 -2.63 4.52 -29.01
C HIS A 123 -2.46 6.04 -28.92
N GLN A 124 -3.51 6.77 -29.31
CA GLN A 124 -3.65 8.23 -29.19
C GLN A 124 -3.45 8.72 -27.75
N GLY A 125 -2.23 8.80 -27.24
CA GLY A 125 -1.91 9.45 -25.95
C GLY A 125 -2.65 8.94 -24.71
N LYS A 126 -3.41 7.84 -24.81
CA LYS A 126 -4.23 7.24 -23.75
C LYS A 126 -3.47 6.08 -23.13
N LEU A 127 -3.43 6.06 -21.81
CA LEU A 127 -2.80 4.98 -21.07
C LEU A 127 -3.70 3.72 -21.05
N PRO A 128 -3.13 2.51 -21.10
CA PRO A 128 -3.88 1.28 -20.87
C PRO A 128 -4.42 1.27 -19.43
N VAL A 129 -5.62 0.73 -19.23
CA VAL A 129 -6.31 0.74 -17.93
C VAL A 129 -6.75 -0.65 -17.51
N LEU A 130 -6.80 -0.88 -16.20
CA LEU A 130 -7.49 -2.02 -15.62
C LEU A 130 -8.84 -1.61 -15.05
N LEU A 131 -9.85 -2.44 -15.30
CA LEU A 131 -11.18 -2.29 -14.72
C LEU A 131 -11.22 -2.97 -13.36
N LEU A 132 -12.00 -2.40 -12.44
CA LEU A 132 -12.29 -3.03 -11.16
C LEU A 132 -13.43 -4.03 -11.33
N GLY A 133 -13.17 -5.29 -11.00
CA GLY A 133 -14.19 -6.32 -10.90
C GLY A 133 -14.97 -6.23 -9.59
N ARG A 134 -15.86 -7.20 -9.35
CA ARG A 134 -16.69 -7.26 -8.14
C ARG A 134 -16.14 -8.28 -7.15
N SER A 135 -15.38 -7.82 -6.16
CA SER A 135 -14.84 -8.69 -5.12
C SER A 135 -15.92 -9.43 -4.32
N SER A 136 -17.14 -8.88 -4.24
CA SER A 136 -18.29 -9.54 -3.60
C SER A 136 -18.77 -10.80 -4.31
N GLU A 137 -18.45 -10.97 -5.60
CA GLU A 137 -18.88 -12.11 -6.42
C GLU A 137 -17.80 -13.21 -6.50
N LEU A 138 -16.62 -12.97 -5.91
CA LEU A 138 -15.54 -13.95 -5.86
C LEU A 138 -15.99 -15.24 -5.17
N ARG A 139 -15.46 -16.36 -5.65
CA ARG A 139 -15.62 -17.67 -5.01
C ARG A 139 -14.27 -18.22 -4.55
N PRO A 140 -14.22 -18.86 -3.37
CA PRO A 140 -13.06 -19.65 -3.01
C PRO A 140 -12.71 -20.67 -4.09
N GLY A 141 -11.43 -20.75 -4.46
CA GLY A 141 -10.92 -21.61 -5.52
C GLY A 141 -10.81 -20.97 -6.90
N GLU A 142 -11.31 -19.74 -7.10
CA GLU A 142 -11.10 -19.04 -8.37
C GLU A 142 -9.63 -18.72 -8.60
N PHE A 143 -9.18 -18.91 -9.84
CA PHE A 143 -7.81 -18.58 -10.25
C PHE A 143 -7.59 -17.08 -10.27
N VAL A 144 -6.43 -16.68 -9.79
CA VAL A 144 -6.01 -15.28 -9.75
C VAL A 144 -4.55 -15.15 -10.16
N VAL A 145 -4.24 -14.01 -10.76
CA VAL A 145 -2.90 -13.60 -11.18
C VAL A 145 -2.47 -12.39 -10.37
N ALA A 146 -1.24 -12.41 -9.84
CA ALA A 146 -0.56 -11.23 -9.36
C ALA A 146 0.49 -10.83 -10.38
N ILE A 147 0.55 -9.54 -10.64
CA ILE A 147 1.61 -8.94 -11.42
C ILE A 147 2.05 -7.69 -10.70
N GLY A 148 3.35 -7.51 -10.61
CA GLY A 148 3.94 -6.34 -10.00
C GLY A 148 5.43 -6.28 -10.25
N SER A 149 6.07 -5.37 -9.55
CA SER A 149 7.50 -5.10 -9.63
C SER A 149 8.14 -5.18 -8.24
N PRO A 150 8.09 -6.35 -7.57
CA PRO A 150 8.70 -6.52 -6.25
C PRO A 150 10.22 -6.33 -6.34
N PHE A 151 10.82 -5.59 -5.41
CA PHE A 151 12.27 -5.33 -5.36
C PHE A 151 12.85 -4.70 -6.64
N SER A 152 12.07 -3.88 -7.35
CA SER A 152 12.41 -3.34 -8.68
C SER A 152 12.67 -4.43 -9.75
N LEU A 153 12.27 -5.68 -9.50
CA LEU A 153 12.21 -6.75 -10.50
C LEU A 153 10.88 -6.63 -11.26
N GLN A 154 10.91 -5.79 -12.29
CA GLN A 154 9.70 -5.45 -13.04
C GLN A 154 9.01 -6.67 -13.64
N ASN A 155 7.67 -6.63 -13.64
CA ASN A 155 6.80 -7.61 -14.29
C ASN A 155 6.97 -9.04 -13.75
N THR A 156 7.21 -9.18 -12.44
CA THR A 156 7.13 -10.47 -11.77
C THR A 156 5.67 -10.92 -11.71
N VAL A 157 5.40 -12.10 -12.24
CA VAL A 157 4.07 -12.71 -12.26
C VAL A 157 4.04 -13.88 -11.28
N THR A 158 3.01 -13.91 -10.43
CA THR A 158 2.64 -15.07 -9.64
C THR A 158 1.19 -15.45 -9.94
N THR A 159 0.83 -16.71 -9.72
CA THR A 159 -0.55 -17.20 -9.87
C THR A 159 -0.91 -18.06 -8.69
N GLY A 160 -2.17 -17.98 -8.28
CA GLY A 160 -2.73 -18.76 -7.20
C GLY A 160 -4.24 -18.89 -7.33
N ILE A 161 -4.87 -19.22 -6.22
CA ILE A 161 -6.33 -19.24 -6.07
C ILE A 161 -6.76 -18.33 -4.94
N VAL A 162 -8.01 -17.90 -4.96
CA VAL A 162 -8.63 -17.25 -3.79
C VAL A 162 -8.88 -18.30 -2.72
N SER A 163 -8.16 -18.21 -1.61
CA SER A 163 -8.34 -19.16 -0.49
C SER A 163 -9.58 -18.82 0.33
N THR A 164 -9.86 -17.52 0.52
CA THR A 164 -11.01 -17.02 1.26
C THR A 164 -11.34 -15.61 0.77
N THR A 165 -12.61 -15.28 0.64
CA THR A 165 -13.08 -13.98 0.13
C THR A 165 -13.31 -12.94 1.21
N GLN A 166 -13.50 -13.38 2.46
CA GLN A 166 -13.77 -12.52 3.61
C GLN A 166 -12.96 -13.03 4.80
N ARG A 167 -11.79 -12.45 5.01
CA ARG A 167 -10.97 -12.67 6.20
C ARG A 167 -10.93 -11.38 7.01
N GLY A 168 -11.60 -11.37 8.16
CA GLY A 168 -11.67 -10.17 8.98
C GLY A 168 -10.30 -9.77 9.50
N GLY A 169 -9.96 -8.48 9.44
CA GLY A 169 -8.66 -7.99 9.92
C GLY A 169 -8.40 -8.35 11.39
N LYS A 170 -9.46 -8.49 12.21
CA LYS A 170 -9.36 -8.97 13.59
C LYS A 170 -8.74 -10.37 13.70
N GLU A 171 -9.02 -11.26 12.74
CA GLU A 171 -8.41 -12.60 12.65
C GLU A 171 -6.93 -12.54 12.28
N LEU A 172 -6.50 -11.46 11.62
CA LEU A 172 -5.11 -11.19 11.25
C LEU A 172 -4.32 -10.46 12.35
N GLY A 173 -4.91 -10.29 13.53
CA GLY A 173 -4.33 -9.50 14.62
C GLY A 173 -4.52 -7.98 14.46
N LEU A 174 -5.17 -7.51 13.38
CA LEU A 174 -5.54 -6.11 13.16
C LEU A 174 -6.84 -5.81 13.93
N ARG A 175 -6.73 -5.75 15.26
CA ARG A 175 -7.91 -5.69 16.17
C ARG A 175 -8.83 -4.49 15.97
N ASN A 176 -8.34 -3.45 15.29
CA ASN A 176 -9.04 -2.21 14.99
C ASN A 176 -9.46 -2.08 13.51
N SER A 177 -9.30 -3.16 12.76
CA SER A 177 -9.69 -3.25 11.36
C SER A 177 -11.15 -3.68 11.25
N ASP A 178 -12.00 -2.81 10.73
CA ASP A 178 -13.35 -3.15 10.23
C ASP A 178 -13.31 -3.61 8.77
N MET A 179 -12.10 -3.86 8.25
CA MET A 179 -11.81 -4.34 6.91
C MET A 179 -11.79 -5.86 6.88
N ASP A 180 -12.46 -6.42 5.87
CA ASP A 180 -12.31 -7.80 5.43
C ASP A 180 -11.35 -7.83 4.24
N TYR A 181 -10.44 -8.80 4.25
CA TYR A 181 -9.42 -8.99 3.23
C TYR A 181 -9.69 -10.25 2.41
N ILE A 182 -9.24 -10.26 1.17
CA ILE A 182 -9.17 -11.47 0.34
C ILE A 182 -7.87 -12.18 0.70
N GLN A 183 -7.92 -13.47 1.02
CA GLN A 183 -6.73 -14.27 1.27
C GLN A 183 -6.23 -14.86 -0.05
N THR A 184 -5.17 -14.26 -0.58
CA THR A 184 -4.50 -14.68 -1.81
C THR A 184 -3.21 -13.88 -1.98
N ASP A 185 -2.26 -14.42 -2.74
CA ASP A 185 -1.06 -13.73 -3.20
C ASP A 185 -1.24 -13.08 -4.58
N ALA A 186 -2.44 -13.17 -5.17
CA ALA A 186 -2.77 -12.76 -6.51
C ALA A 186 -4.13 -12.05 -6.63
N ILE A 187 -4.21 -10.96 -7.41
CA ILE A 187 -5.28 -9.95 -7.26
C ILE A 187 -6.06 -9.63 -8.54
N ILE A 188 -5.81 -10.35 -9.62
CA ILE A 188 -6.48 -10.16 -10.91
C ILE A 188 -7.17 -11.45 -11.34
N ASN A 189 -8.43 -11.34 -11.75
CA ASN A 189 -9.28 -12.44 -12.21
C ASN A 189 -9.98 -12.00 -13.50
N ASP A 190 -9.95 -12.82 -14.57
CA ASP A 190 -10.47 -12.49 -15.91
C ASP A 190 -9.98 -11.15 -16.52
N GLY A 191 -8.82 -10.67 -16.05
CA GLY A 191 -8.24 -9.38 -16.43
C GLY A 191 -8.90 -8.18 -15.74
N GLU A 192 -9.77 -8.41 -14.76
CA GLU A 192 -10.32 -7.41 -13.85
C GLU A 192 -9.59 -7.45 -12.51
N VAL A 193 -9.40 -6.29 -11.91
CA VAL A 193 -8.78 -6.17 -10.58
C VAL A 193 -9.82 -6.53 -9.53
N ILE A 194 -9.52 -7.57 -8.75
CA ILE A 194 -10.34 -8.01 -7.61
C ILE A 194 -9.76 -7.59 -6.26
N GLY A 195 -8.53 -7.06 -6.23
CA GLY A 195 -7.96 -6.41 -5.05
C GLY A 195 -6.62 -5.71 -5.25
N ILE A 196 -6.00 -5.24 -4.15
CA ILE A 196 -4.60 -4.76 -4.10
C ILE A 196 -3.86 -5.59 -3.05
N ASN A 197 -2.71 -6.17 -3.41
CA ASN A 197 -1.88 -6.94 -2.49
C ASN A 197 -1.33 -6.01 -1.40
N THR A 198 -1.52 -6.38 -0.13
CA THR A 198 -1.18 -5.49 1.00
C THR A 198 -0.28 -6.15 2.02
N LEU A 199 -0.62 -7.35 2.48
CA LEU A 199 0.09 -8.02 3.58
C LEU A 199 0.53 -9.40 3.16
N LYS A 200 1.77 -9.77 3.48
CA LYS A 200 2.26 -11.14 3.42
C LYS A 200 2.58 -11.60 4.83
N VAL A 201 1.93 -12.67 5.28
CA VAL A 201 2.16 -13.22 6.62
C VAL A 201 3.22 -14.32 6.57
N THR A 202 3.10 -15.23 5.59
CA THR A 202 4.07 -16.30 5.35
C THR A 202 4.00 -16.76 3.89
N ALA A 203 4.86 -17.68 3.48
CA ALA A 203 4.76 -18.31 2.16
C ALA A 203 3.37 -18.96 1.98
N GLY A 204 2.69 -18.63 0.89
CA GLY A 204 1.33 -19.12 0.60
C GLY A 204 0.20 -18.45 1.39
N ILE A 205 0.50 -17.47 2.26
CA ILE A 205 -0.51 -16.69 2.98
C ILE A 205 -0.25 -15.19 2.81
N SER A 206 -1.04 -14.60 1.94
CA SER A 206 -1.06 -13.18 1.64
C SER A 206 -2.49 -12.64 1.66
N PHE A 207 -2.64 -11.33 1.77
CA PHE A 207 -3.91 -10.65 1.87
C PHE A 207 -3.97 -9.44 0.95
N ALA A 208 -5.15 -9.24 0.37
CA ALA A 208 -5.45 -8.13 -0.50
C ALA A 208 -6.69 -7.33 -0.05
N ILE A 209 -6.64 -6.03 -0.27
CA ILE A 209 -7.79 -5.12 -0.12
C ILE A 209 -8.80 -5.41 -1.24
N PRO A 210 -10.10 -5.67 -0.94
CA PRO A 210 -11.08 -5.99 -1.97
C PRO A 210 -11.38 -4.84 -2.96
N SER A 211 -11.61 -5.17 -4.23
CA SER A 211 -11.90 -4.18 -5.28
C SER A 211 -13.11 -3.28 -5.01
N ASP A 212 -14.13 -3.80 -4.31
CA ASP A 212 -15.31 -2.99 -3.95
C ASP A 212 -14.96 -1.87 -2.96
N LYS A 213 -13.94 -2.08 -2.12
CA LYS A 213 -13.41 -1.03 -1.23
C LYS A 213 -12.64 0.02 -2.03
N ILE A 214 -11.85 -0.41 -3.02
CA ILE A 214 -11.16 0.50 -3.95
C ILE A 214 -12.19 1.35 -4.70
N LYS A 215 -13.25 0.73 -5.22
CA LYS A 215 -14.34 1.41 -5.94
C LYS A 215 -15.02 2.46 -5.07
N LYS A 216 -15.31 2.12 -3.80
CA LYS A 216 -15.85 3.07 -2.83
C LYS A 216 -14.89 4.25 -2.62
N PHE A 217 -13.61 3.97 -2.38
CA PHE A 217 -12.58 5.00 -2.19
C PHE A 217 -12.48 5.94 -3.41
N LEU A 218 -12.42 5.41 -4.64
CA LEU A 218 -12.39 6.21 -5.86
C LEU A 218 -13.63 7.09 -6.03
N THR A 219 -14.82 6.55 -5.70
CA THR A 219 -16.08 7.29 -5.76
C THR A 219 -16.08 8.45 -4.78
N GLU A 220 -15.67 8.20 -3.53
CA GLU A 220 -15.57 9.25 -2.51
C GLU A 220 -14.48 10.28 -2.84
N SER A 221 -13.37 9.84 -3.43
CA SER A 221 -12.28 10.73 -3.86
C SER A 221 -12.74 11.68 -4.95
N HIS A 222 -13.41 11.15 -6.00
CA HIS A 222 -14.01 11.94 -7.06
C HIS A 222 -15.01 12.96 -6.50
N ASP A 223 -15.88 12.54 -5.59
CA ASP A 223 -16.84 13.39 -4.91
C ASP A 223 -16.19 14.53 -4.10
N ARG A 224 -15.11 14.23 -3.36
CA ARG A 224 -14.33 15.23 -2.61
C ARG A 224 -13.72 16.27 -3.55
N GLN A 225 -13.12 15.82 -4.65
CA GLN A 225 -12.49 16.67 -5.65
C GLN A 225 -13.52 17.56 -6.36
N ALA A 226 -14.66 17.01 -6.77
CA ALA A 226 -15.73 17.75 -7.46
C ALA A 226 -16.38 18.82 -6.57
N LYS A 227 -16.51 18.55 -5.27
CA LYS A 227 -17.13 19.48 -4.30
C LYS A 227 -16.17 20.58 -3.82
N GLY A 228 -14.92 20.61 -4.30
CA GLY A 228 -13.91 21.57 -3.85
C GLY A 228 -13.61 21.48 -2.35
N LYS A 229 -14.01 20.38 -1.69
CA LYS A 229 -13.68 20.16 -0.28
C LYS A 229 -12.18 19.92 -0.23
N ALA A 230 -11.45 20.94 0.24
CA ALA A 230 -10.04 20.82 0.57
C ALA A 230 -9.84 19.52 1.32
N VAL A 231 -8.99 18.66 0.79
CA VAL A 231 -8.61 17.46 1.49
C VAL A 231 -7.98 17.94 2.79
N THR A 232 -8.65 17.67 3.91
CA THR A 232 -8.18 18.14 5.21
C THR A 232 -6.83 17.52 5.45
N LYS A 233 -5.80 18.37 5.56
CA LYS A 233 -4.43 17.93 5.88
C LYS A 233 -4.49 16.95 7.04
N LYS A 234 -3.95 15.75 6.85
CA LYS A 234 -3.95 14.73 7.90
C LYS A 234 -2.77 14.97 8.81
N LYS A 235 -2.96 14.72 10.10
CA LYS A 235 -1.89 14.76 11.08
C LYS A 235 -1.21 13.40 11.11
N TYR A 236 0.10 13.39 10.99
CA TYR A 236 0.94 12.20 10.88
C TYR A 236 2.13 12.28 11.84
N ILE A 237 2.53 11.15 12.40
CA ILE A 237 3.72 11.07 13.27
C ILE A 237 4.70 9.97 12.89
N GLY A 238 4.34 9.00 12.03
CA GLY A 238 5.27 7.97 11.55
C GLY A 238 5.52 6.78 12.47
N ILE A 239 4.46 6.16 13.00
CA ILE A 239 4.56 4.91 13.77
C ILE A 239 3.60 3.84 13.27
N ARG A 240 4.00 2.58 13.40
CA ARG A 240 3.10 1.42 13.28
C ARG A 240 2.82 0.87 14.66
N MET A 241 1.56 0.60 14.92
CA MET A 241 1.10 0.20 16.25
C MET A 241 0.24 -1.06 16.22
N MET A 242 0.22 -1.75 17.36
CA MET A 242 -0.72 -2.82 17.67
C MET A 242 -1.31 -2.61 19.06
N SER A 243 -2.60 -2.87 19.22
CA SER A 243 -3.28 -2.78 20.52
C SER A 243 -2.97 -3.99 21.41
N LEU A 244 -2.52 -3.76 22.64
CA LEU A 244 -2.30 -4.79 23.66
C LEU A 244 -3.59 -5.07 24.46
N THR A 245 -4.69 -5.41 23.78
CA THR A 245 -6.01 -5.56 24.43
C THR A 245 -6.24 -6.91 25.12
N SER A 246 -5.24 -7.79 25.22
CA SER A 246 -5.38 -9.07 25.91
C SER A 246 -4.10 -9.45 26.65
N SER A 247 -4.25 -9.89 27.90
CA SER A 247 -3.16 -10.36 28.78
C SER A 247 -2.33 -11.49 28.16
N SER A 248 -2.91 -12.29 27.25
CA SER A 248 -2.18 -13.35 26.55
C SER A 248 -1.12 -12.82 25.58
N LYS A 249 -1.33 -11.66 24.95
CA LYS A 249 -0.39 -11.09 23.97
C LYS A 249 0.75 -10.34 24.64
N ALA A 250 0.44 -9.57 25.68
CA ALA A 250 1.47 -8.98 26.53
C ALA A 250 2.37 -10.06 27.15
N LYS A 251 1.78 -11.19 27.58
CA LYS A 251 2.53 -12.35 28.06
C LYS A 251 3.38 -13.00 26.97
N GLU A 252 2.85 -13.22 25.76
CA GLU A 252 3.62 -13.76 24.63
C GLU A 252 4.82 -12.86 24.27
N LEU A 253 4.63 -11.54 24.24
CA LEU A 253 5.70 -10.59 23.97
C LEU A 253 6.75 -10.58 25.09
N LYS A 254 6.33 -10.69 26.35
CA LYS A 254 7.22 -10.84 27.52
C LYS A 254 8.01 -12.14 27.52
N ASP A 255 7.41 -13.22 27.02
CA ASP A 255 8.08 -14.52 26.89
C ASP A 255 9.14 -14.49 25.76
N ARG A 256 8.94 -13.68 24.70
CA ARG A 256 9.89 -13.52 23.59
C ARG A 256 10.96 -12.45 23.83
N HIS A 257 10.59 -11.37 24.52
CA HIS A 257 11.46 -10.23 24.82
C HIS A 257 11.52 -10.05 26.33
N ARG A 258 12.65 -10.44 26.92
CA ARG A 258 12.85 -10.43 28.37
C ARG A 258 12.70 -9.05 29.01
N ASP A 259 12.94 -8.01 28.22
CA ASP A 259 12.86 -6.61 28.61
C ASP A 259 11.51 -5.97 28.23
N PHE A 260 10.50 -6.75 27.84
CA PHE A 260 9.18 -6.23 27.52
C PHE A 260 8.49 -5.67 28.78
N PRO A 261 7.87 -4.48 28.70
CA PRO A 261 7.22 -3.85 29.83
C PRO A 261 6.10 -4.68 30.45
N ASP A 262 5.97 -4.64 31.78
CA ASP A 262 4.83 -5.25 32.47
C ASP A 262 3.59 -4.37 32.36
N VAL A 263 2.86 -4.52 31.24
CA VAL A 263 1.65 -3.76 30.91
C VAL A 263 0.52 -4.69 30.49
N LEU A 264 -0.69 -4.36 30.94
CA LEU A 264 -1.90 -5.12 30.63
C LEU A 264 -2.68 -4.56 29.43
N SER A 265 -2.40 -3.29 29.06
CA SER A 265 -3.05 -2.56 27.98
C SER A 265 -2.16 -1.43 27.46
N GLY A 266 -2.45 -0.92 26.26
CA GLY A 266 -1.69 0.15 25.62
C GLY A 266 -1.53 -0.06 24.11
N ALA A 267 -0.91 0.91 23.45
CA ALA A 267 -0.53 0.80 22.03
C ALA A 267 0.96 0.46 21.93
N PHE A 268 1.26 -0.77 21.52
CA PHE A 268 2.61 -1.25 21.28
C PHE A 268 3.13 -0.74 19.94
N ILE A 269 4.31 -0.11 19.94
CA ILE A 269 4.97 0.39 18.73
C ILE A 269 5.77 -0.75 18.09
N ILE A 270 5.32 -1.18 16.91
CA ILE A 270 5.97 -2.18 16.07
C ILE A 270 7.13 -1.57 15.28
N GLU A 271 6.98 -0.33 14.84
CA GLU A 271 7.94 0.33 13.97
C GLU A 271 7.84 1.84 14.15
N VAL A 272 8.99 2.51 14.20
CA VAL A 272 9.10 3.96 14.10
C VAL A 272 9.77 4.26 12.77
N ILE A 273 9.11 5.06 11.93
CA ILE A 273 9.57 5.36 10.58
C ILE A 273 10.66 6.44 10.68
N PRO A 274 11.83 6.27 10.03
CA PRO A 274 12.89 7.27 10.07
C PRO A 274 12.50 8.61 9.45
N ASP A 275 13.08 9.70 9.95
CA ASP A 275 12.82 11.08 9.57
C ASP A 275 11.37 11.55 9.80
N THR A 276 10.70 11.00 10.82
CA THR A 276 9.32 11.36 11.18
C THR A 276 9.24 12.03 12.57
N PRO A 277 8.13 12.72 12.90
CA PRO A 277 7.98 13.35 14.21
C PRO A 277 8.13 12.37 15.39
N ALA A 278 7.73 11.11 15.21
CA ALA A 278 7.89 10.08 16.24
C ALA A 278 9.36 9.77 16.53
N GLU A 279 10.18 9.59 15.49
CA GLU A 279 11.62 9.38 15.66
C GLU A 279 12.28 10.61 16.29
N ALA A 280 11.95 11.81 15.79
CA ALA A 280 12.47 13.07 16.33
C ALA A 280 12.07 13.30 17.81
N GLY A 281 10.86 12.86 18.19
CA GLY A 281 10.39 12.86 19.58
C GLY A 281 11.06 11.80 20.46
N GLY A 282 11.77 10.83 19.87
CA GLY A 282 12.49 9.78 20.59
C GLY A 282 11.65 8.55 20.92
N LEU A 283 10.52 8.35 20.24
CA LEU A 283 9.80 7.07 20.25
C LEU A 283 10.68 5.98 19.65
N LYS A 284 10.56 4.77 20.17
CA LYS A 284 11.32 3.60 19.71
C LYS A 284 10.42 2.41 19.48
N GLU A 285 10.90 1.49 18.65
CA GLU A 285 10.35 0.15 18.57
C GLU A 285 10.32 -0.48 19.97
N ASN A 286 9.26 -1.23 20.25
CA ASN A 286 8.95 -1.87 21.53
C ASN A 286 8.45 -0.97 22.66
N ASP A 287 8.35 0.34 22.44
CA ASP A 287 7.65 1.21 23.39
C ASP A 287 6.16 0.85 23.44
N VAL A 288 5.56 0.99 24.64
CA VAL A 288 4.11 0.89 24.80
C VAL A 288 3.56 2.24 25.25
N ILE A 289 2.75 2.87 24.40
CA ILE A 289 2.04 4.11 24.75
C ILE A 289 0.90 3.77 25.71
N ILE A 290 0.94 4.35 26.91
CA ILE A 290 -0.05 4.12 27.97
C ILE A 290 -0.89 5.36 28.29
N SER A 291 -0.43 6.55 27.92
CA SER A 291 -1.18 7.80 28.08
C SER A 291 -0.75 8.85 27.05
N ILE A 292 -1.68 9.71 26.64
CA ILE A 292 -1.41 10.90 25.83
C ILE A 292 -2.21 12.07 26.38
N ASN A 293 -1.55 13.19 26.67
CA ASN A 293 -2.18 14.41 27.20
C ASN A 293 -3.03 14.15 28.46
N GLY A 294 -2.59 13.20 29.31
CA GLY A 294 -3.30 12.78 30.52
C GLY A 294 -4.47 11.82 30.28
N GLN A 295 -4.80 11.48 29.03
CA GLN A 295 -5.80 10.48 28.69
C GLN A 295 -5.17 9.09 28.57
N SER A 296 -5.74 8.12 29.28
CA SER A 296 -5.29 6.71 29.22
C SER A 296 -5.47 6.13 27.81
N VAL A 297 -4.45 5.43 27.33
CA VAL A 297 -4.46 4.72 26.05
C VAL A 297 -4.61 3.23 26.32
N VAL A 298 -5.67 2.64 25.79
CA VAL A 298 -5.95 1.21 25.87
C VAL A 298 -5.66 0.53 24.53
N THR A 299 -5.89 1.24 23.41
CA THR A 299 -5.77 0.72 22.05
C THR A 299 -5.02 1.68 21.12
N ALA A 300 -4.52 1.16 19.99
CA ALA A 300 -3.91 1.96 18.92
C ALA A 300 -4.90 2.94 18.25
N ASN A 301 -6.22 2.73 18.38
CA ASN A 301 -7.22 3.67 17.88
C ASN A 301 -7.26 4.93 18.74
N ASP A 302 -7.13 4.76 20.05
CA ASP A 302 -7.11 5.89 20.99
C ASP A 302 -5.99 6.85 20.60
N VAL A 303 -4.80 6.31 20.30
CA VAL A 303 -3.66 7.08 19.80
C VAL A 303 -3.99 7.79 18.48
N SER A 304 -4.54 7.04 17.51
CA SER A 304 -4.89 7.57 16.19
C SER A 304 -5.92 8.70 16.26
N ASP A 305 -6.87 8.62 17.19
CA ASP A 305 -7.92 9.63 17.35
C ASP A 305 -7.41 10.89 18.06
N VAL A 306 -6.45 10.75 18.97
CA VAL A 306 -5.78 11.91 19.59
C VAL A 306 -4.88 12.62 18.58
N ILE A 307 -4.11 11.88 17.74
CA ILE A 307 -3.26 12.46 16.68
C ILE A 307 -4.09 13.36 15.74
N LYS A 308 -5.31 12.95 15.37
CA LYS A 308 -6.17 13.75 14.48
C LYS A 308 -6.62 15.07 15.09
N LYS A 309 -6.75 15.14 16.41
CA LYS A 309 -7.35 16.29 17.11
C LYS A 309 -6.29 17.24 17.62
N GLU A 310 -5.27 16.72 18.29
CA GLU A 310 -4.31 17.50 19.05
C GLU A 310 -3.13 18.00 18.19
N SER A 311 -2.60 19.17 18.50
CA SER A 311 -1.40 19.73 17.85
C SER A 311 -0.10 19.31 18.55
N THR A 312 -0.19 18.86 19.79
CA THR A 312 0.93 18.40 20.60
C THR A 312 0.51 17.16 21.37
N LEU A 313 1.35 16.13 21.36
CA LEU A 313 1.10 14.85 22.01
C LEU A 313 2.13 14.65 23.11
N ASN A 314 1.74 14.90 24.37
CA ASN A 314 2.55 14.58 25.54
C ASN A 314 2.26 13.14 25.94
N MET A 315 3.08 12.23 25.47
CA MET A 315 2.92 10.79 25.64
C MET A 315 3.66 10.31 26.88
N VAL A 316 3.06 9.38 27.60
CA VAL A 316 3.76 8.51 28.54
C VAL A 316 3.91 7.15 27.86
N VAL A 317 5.14 6.73 27.66
CA VAL A 317 5.46 5.41 27.10
C VAL A 317 6.16 4.57 28.15
N ARG A 318 5.88 3.27 28.15
CA ARG A 318 6.66 2.32 28.93
C ARG A 318 7.72 1.68 28.05
N ARG A 319 8.97 1.82 28.47
CA ARG A 319 10.16 1.26 27.83
C ARG A 319 10.88 0.39 28.85
N GLY A 320 10.75 -0.93 28.72
CA GLY A 320 11.16 -1.84 29.79
C GLY A 320 10.37 -1.58 31.08
N ASN A 321 11.06 -1.32 32.18
CA ASN A 321 10.41 -1.06 33.48
C ASN A 321 10.27 0.44 33.82
N GLU A 322 10.58 1.33 32.87
CA GLU A 322 10.55 2.78 33.08
C GLU A 322 9.42 3.44 32.30
N ASP A 323 8.77 4.41 32.94
CA ASP A 323 7.81 5.31 32.29
C ASP A 323 8.57 6.57 31.83
N ILE A 324 8.55 6.79 30.51
CA ILE A 324 9.25 7.90 29.85
C ILE A 324 8.21 8.86 29.28
N MET A 325 8.39 10.15 29.55
CA MET A 325 7.59 11.20 28.92
C MET A 325 8.22 11.63 27.60
N ILE A 326 7.44 11.63 26.53
CA ILE A 326 7.85 11.99 25.17
C ILE A 326 6.85 12.97 24.59
N THR A 327 7.33 14.09 24.05
CA THR A 327 6.49 15.06 23.35
C THR A 327 6.68 14.90 21.84
N VAL A 328 5.60 14.64 21.11
CA VAL A 328 5.57 14.56 19.65
C VAL A 328 4.66 15.64 19.09
N ILE A 329 5.12 16.36 18.07
CA ILE A 329 4.31 17.33 17.33
C ILE A 329 3.92 16.68 16.00
N PRO A 330 2.64 16.33 15.76
CA PRO A 330 2.22 15.80 14.49
C PRO A 330 2.51 16.75 13.34
N GLU A 331 3.03 16.21 12.24
CA GLU A 331 3.14 16.97 11.02
C GLU A 331 1.83 16.91 10.24
N GLU A 332 1.47 18.04 9.63
CA GLU A 332 0.42 18.04 8.62
C GLU A 332 1.01 17.52 7.31
N ILE A 333 0.45 16.42 6.83
CA ILE A 333 0.69 15.91 5.48
C ILE A 333 -0.45 16.37 4.58
N ASP A 334 -0.07 16.96 3.46
CA ASP A 334 -0.97 17.03 2.31
C ASP A 334 -1.32 15.58 1.93
N PRO A 335 -2.58 15.33 1.53
CA PRO A 335 -3.02 13.97 1.21
C PRO A 335 -2.17 13.26 0.18
#